data_AF-A0A9F2WL56-F1
#
_entry.id   AF-A0A9F2WL56-F1
#
_cell.length_a   1.000
_cell.length_b   1.000
_cell.length_c   1.000
_cell.angle_alpha   90.00
_cell.angle_beta   90.00
_cell.angle_gamma   90.00
#
_symmetry.space_group_name_H-M   'P 1'
#
loop_
_entity.id
_entity.type
_entity.pdbx_description
1 polymer ?
#
loop_
_entity_poly.entity_id
_entity_poly.type
_entity_poly.pdbx_seq_one_letter_code
_entity_poly.pdbx_strand_id
1 'polypeptide(L)'
;MKALVLTLLFLFLAASEAIEFTRCGLASFLKRHGLDGFHGYKLGNWVCMAYHESRYNTKAVGRPNPDGSRDYGIFQINSRWWCNNKQGRTANGCKKLCS
;
A
#
# COMPACT_ATOMS: atom_id res chain seq x y z
N MET A 1 33.66 1.24 -16.83
CA MET A 1 32.44 2.07 -16.64
C MET A 1 31.16 1.35 -17.06
N LYS A 2 31.06 0.75 -18.27
CA LYS A 2 29.84 0.04 -18.74
C LYS A 2 29.39 -1.10 -17.82
N ALA A 3 30.32 -1.92 -17.34
CA ALA A 3 30.02 -3.02 -16.42
C ALA A 3 29.40 -2.50 -15.11
N LEU A 4 29.99 -1.44 -14.53
CA LEU A 4 29.53 -0.80 -13.29
C LEU A 4 28.13 -0.19 -13.42
N VAL A 5 27.85 0.47 -14.55
CA VAL A 5 26.52 1.01 -14.87
C VAL A 5 25.49 -0.11 -14.99
N LEU A 6 25.84 -1.21 -15.65
CA LEU A 6 24.96 -2.39 -15.76
C LEU A 6 24.72 -3.03 -14.39
N THR A 7 25.75 -3.17 -13.55
CA THR A 7 25.60 -3.74 -12.20
C THR A 7 24.67 -2.88 -11.33
N LEU A 8 24.81 -1.57 -11.39
CA LEU A 8 23.94 -0.62 -10.69
C LEU A 8 22.49 -0.72 -11.17
N LEU A 9 22.26 -0.83 -12.48
CA LEU A 9 20.91 -1.00 -13.06
C LEU A 9 20.23 -2.29 -12.60
N PHE A 10 20.96 -3.41 -12.54
CA PHE A 10 20.43 -4.68 -12.02
C PHE A 10 20.09 -4.61 -10.53
N LEU A 11 20.92 -3.94 -9.72
CA LEU A 11 20.66 -3.69 -8.30
C LEU A 11 19.40 -2.82 -8.08
N PHE A 12 19.16 -1.82 -8.93
CA PHE A 12 17.97 -0.98 -8.86
C PHE A 12 16.67 -1.72 -9.21
N LEU A 13 16.72 -2.65 -10.18
CA LEU A 13 15.54 -3.43 -10.57
C LEU A 13 15.07 -4.36 -9.44
N ALA A 14 16.01 -5.01 -8.73
CA ALA A 14 15.71 -5.88 -7.58
C ALA A 14 15.10 -5.13 -6.39
N ALA A 15 15.32 -3.81 -6.27
CA ALA A 15 14.75 -3.01 -5.19
C ALA A 15 13.27 -2.63 -5.41
N SER A 16 12.69 -2.93 -6.57
CA SER A 16 11.36 -2.46 -6.99
C SER A 16 10.26 -3.53 -6.98
N GLU A 17 10.34 -4.49 -6.07
CA GLU A 17 9.37 -5.59 -5.97
C GLU A 17 7.94 -5.07 -5.69
N ALA A 18 7.02 -5.31 -6.62
CA ALA A 18 5.59 -5.25 -6.33
C ALA A 18 5.20 -6.53 -5.60
N ILE A 19 4.70 -6.43 -4.38
CA ILE A 19 4.23 -7.61 -3.65
C ILE A 19 2.72 -7.72 -3.82
N GLU A 20 2.25 -8.78 -4.47
CA GLU A 20 0.87 -9.22 -4.32
C GLU A 20 0.84 -10.31 -3.27
N PHE A 21 0.15 -10.06 -2.15
CA PHE A 21 0.09 -11.05 -1.09
C PHE A 21 -0.89 -12.17 -1.42
N THR A 22 -0.53 -13.41 -1.09
CA THR A 22 -1.55 -14.45 -0.89
C THR A 22 -2.34 -14.18 0.39
N ARG A 23 -3.56 -14.69 0.51
CA ARG A 23 -4.40 -14.52 1.71
C ARG A 23 -3.66 -14.88 3.01
N CYS A 24 -3.02 -16.05 3.06
CA CYS A 24 -2.30 -16.52 4.24
C CYS A 24 -0.97 -15.78 4.44
N GLY A 25 -0.32 -15.34 3.35
CA GLY A 25 0.86 -14.48 3.40
C GLY A 25 0.56 -13.15 4.09
N LEU A 26 -0.54 -12.50 3.69
CA LEU A 26 -1.01 -11.27 4.33
C LEU A 26 -1.40 -11.51 5.79
N ALA A 27 -2.18 -12.55 6.08
CA ALA A 27 -2.59 -12.88 7.45
C ALA A 27 -1.38 -13.05 8.38
N SER A 28 -0.36 -13.80 7.93
CA SER A 28 0.88 -13.99 8.67
C SER A 28 1.64 -12.68 8.87
N PHE A 29 1.72 -11.85 7.82
CA PHE A 29 2.37 -10.55 7.89
C PHE A 29 1.69 -9.63 8.90
N LEU A 30 0.36 -9.47 8.82
CA LEU A 30 -0.42 -8.61 9.72
C LEU A 30 -0.40 -9.10 11.16
N LYS A 31 -0.45 -10.42 11.38
CA LYS A 31 -0.34 -11.01 12.71
C LYS A 31 1.02 -10.71 13.35
N ARG A 32 2.12 -10.84 12.61
CA ARG A 32 3.47 -10.47 13.09
C ARG A 32 3.60 -8.98 13.44
N HIS A 33 2.79 -8.12 12.83
CA HIS A 33 2.74 -6.69 13.11
C HIS A 33 1.64 -6.30 14.12
N GLY A 34 1.07 -7.28 14.84
CA GLY A 34 0.18 -7.01 15.96
C GLY A 34 -1.23 -6.55 15.59
N LEU A 35 -1.70 -6.79 14.36
CA LEU A 35 -3.05 -6.40 13.96
C LEU A 35 -4.16 -7.35 14.45
N ASP A 36 -3.81 -8.53 14.97
CA ASP A 36 -4.82 -9.43 15.55
C ASP A 36 -5.30 -8.91 16.91
N GLY A 37 -6.51 -8.34 16.95
CA GLY A 37 -7.08 -7.69 18.13
C GLY A 37 -6.82 -6.18 18.20
N PHE A 38 -6.12 -5.60 17.23
CA PHE A 38 -5.87 -4.15 17.19
C PHE A 38 -7.18 -3.37 17.06
N HIS A 39 -7.41 -2.43 17.98
CA HIS A 39 -8.70 -1.73 18.15
C HIS A 39 -9.93 -2.66 18.25
N GLY A 40 -9.75 -3.89 18.75
CA GLY A 40 -10.82 -4.88 18.88
C GLY A 40 -11.18 -5.63 17.58
N TYR A 41 -10.51 -5.35 16.46
CA TYR A 41 -10.74 -6.07 15.21
C TYR A 41 -9.89 -7.35 15.14
N LYS A 42 -10.56 -8.48 14.87
CA LYS A 42 -9.89 -9.77 14.61
C LYS A 42 -9.04 -9.70 13.35
N LEU A 43 -7.98 -10.50 13.26
CA LEU A 43 -7.12 -10.60 12.08
C LEU A 43 -7.90 -10.79 10.77
N GLY A 44 -8.98 -11.60 10.80
CA GLY A 44 -9.82 -11.87 9.64
C GLY A 44 -10.49 -10.62 9.05
N ASN A 45 -10.78 -9.60 9.86
CA ASN A 45 -11.36 -8.34 9.39
C ASN A 45 -10.37 -7.58 8.50
N TRP A 46 -9.11 -7.48 8.93
CA TRP A 46 -8.05 -6.82 8.17
C TRP A 46 -7.77 -7.53 6.84
N VAL A 47 -7.74 -8.87 6.87
CA VAL A 47 -7.56 -9.69 5.66
C VAL A 47 -8.76 -9.52 4.71
N CYS A 48 -9.99 -9.50 5.23
CA CYS A 48 -11.19 -9.27 4.44
C CYS A 48 -11.18 -7.89 3.76
N MET A 49 -10.88 -6.83 4.53
CA MET A 49 -10.77 -5.47 4.02
C MET A 49 -9.75 -5.38 2.88
N ALA A 50 -8.53 -5.86 3.07
CA ALA A 50 -7.50 -5.85 2.03
C ALA A 50 -7.91 -6.58 0.74
N TYR A 51 -8.69 -7.66 0.85
CA TYR A 51 -9.18 -8.38 -0.32
C TYR A 51 -10.22 -7.58 -1.10
N HIS A 52 -11.18 -6.95 -0.41
CA HIS A 52 -12.26 -6.21 -1.05
C HIS A 52 -11.80 -4.85 -1.58
N GLU A 53 -10.80 -4.24 -0.93
CA GLU A 53 -10.22 -2.97 -1.35
C GLU A 53 -9.27 -3.11 -2.54
N SER A 54 -8.33 -4.06 -2.49
CA SER A 54 -7.24 -4.09 -3.47
C SER A 54 -6.95 -5.46 -4.09
N ARG A 55 -7.70 -6.50 -3.71
CA ARG A 55 -7.36 -7.90 -4.05
C ARG A 55 -5.94 -8.27 -3.59
N TYR A 56 -5.50 -7.72 -2.45
CA TYR A 56 -4.15 -7.91 -1.89
C TYR A 56 -2.99 -7.30 -2.71
N ASN A 57 -3.29 -6.50 -3.74
CA ASN A 57 -2.28 -5.80 -4.52
C ASN A 57 -1.77 -4.58 -3.74
N THR A 58 -0.46 -4.55 -3.44
CA THR A 58 0.18 -3.44 -2.71
C THR A 58 0.38 -2.17 -3.55
N LYS A 59 0.31 -2.28 -4.89
CA LYS A 59 0.42 -1.16 -5.84
C LYS A 59 -0.94 -0.72 -6.39
N ALA A 60 -2.04 -1.21 -5.84
CA ALA A 60 -3.37 -0.82 -6.30
C ALA A 60 -3.56 0.70 -6.17
N VAL A 61 -4.08 1.33 -7.23
CA VAL A 61 -4.52 2.72 -7.17
C VAL A 61 -5.95 2.80 -7.68
N GLY A 62 -6.84 3.26 -6.82
CA GLY A 62 -8.26 3.39 -7.09
C GLY A 62 -8.54 4.32 -8.27
N ARG A 63 -9.76 4.21 -8.81
CA ARG A 63 -10.29 5.18 -9.77
C ARG A 63 -10.38 6.56 -9.09
N PRO A 64 -10.38 7.66 -9.87
CA PRO A 64 -10.63 8.97 -9.30
C PRO A 64 -11.98 8.98 -8.57
N ASN A 65 -11.95 9.47 -7.34
CA ASN A 65 -13.16 9.75 -6.58
C ASN A 65 -13.87 10.99 -7.14
N PRO A 66 -15.17 11.21 -6.83
CA PRO A 66 -15.91 12.37 -7.33
C PRO A 66 -15.29 13.72 -6.98
N ASP A 67 -14.53 13.80 -5.89
CA ASP A 67 -13.80 14.99 -5.45
C ASP A 67 -12.40 15.14 -6.08
N GLY A 68 -12.03 14.23 -6.98
CA GLY A 68 -10.73 14.17 -7.65
C GLY A 68 -9.62 13.50 -6.81
N SER A 69 -9.89 13.10 -5.57
CA SER A 69 -8.93 12.33 -4.77
C SER A 69 -8.75 10.91 -5.32
N ARG A 70 -7.71 10.20 -4.84
CA ARG A 70 -7.45 8.80 -5.20
C ARG A 70 -7.08 7.99 -3.96
N ASP A 71 -7.30 6.68 -4.06
CA ASP A 71 -7.02 5.72 -3.01
C ASP A 71 -5.82 4.83 -3.36
N TYR A 72 -4.95 4.56 -2.39
CA TYR A 72 -3.62 3.99 -2.63
C TYR A 72 -3.32 2.75 -1.80
N GLY A 73 -2.70 1.77 -2.45
CA GLY A 73 -2.11 0.59 -1.84
C GLY A 73 -3.12 -0.45 -1.36
N ILE A 74 -2.61 -1.37 -0.52
CA ILE A 74 -3.36 -2.56 -0.10
C ILE A 74 -4.63 -2.28 0.71
N PHE A 75 -4.68 -1.11 1.35
CA PHE A 75 -5.84 -0.67 2.15
C PHE A 75 -6.59 0.49 1.51
N GLN A 76 -6.29 0.83 0.25
CA GLN A 76 -6.93 1.94 -0.48
C GLN A 76 -6.98 3.24 0.36
N ILE A 77 -5.82 3.67 0.86
CA ILE A 77 -5.67 4.87 1.70
C ILE A 77 -5.90 6.13 0.86
N ASN A 78 -6.91 6.91 1.22
CA ASN A 78 -7.36 8.08 0.48
C ASN A 78 -6.43 9.32 0.59
N SER A 79 -6.19 9.99 -0.54
CA SER A 79 -5.31 11.18 -0.63
C SER A 79 -5.93 12.49 -0.14
N ARG A 80 -7.24 12.59 0.03
CA ARG A 80 -7.90 13.78 0.59
C ARG A 80 -7.63 13.93 2.09
N TRP A 81 -7.51 12.80 2.79
CA TRP A 81 -7.48 12.76 4.25
C TRP A 81 -6.17 12.24 4.84
N TRP A 82 -5.62 11.17 4.29
CA TRP A 82 -4.62 10.37 4.99
C TRP A 82 -3.19 10.58 4.50
N CYS A 83 -2.99 10.62 3.18
CA CYS A 83 -1.66 10.78 2.57
C CYS A 83 -1.63 11.93 1.56
N ASN A 84 -0.43 12.37 1.19
CA ASN A 84 -0.22 13.43 0.20
C ASN A 84 0.30 12.85 -1.13
N ASN A 85 -0.52 12.91 -2.19
CA ASN A 85 -0.14 12.52 -3.55
C ASN A 85 0.36 13.72 -4.39
N LYS A 86 0.50 14.90 -3.78
CA LYS A 86 0.84 16.18 -4.40
C LYS A 86 -0.17 16.66 -5.46
N GLN A 87 -1.40 16.12 -5.44
CA GLN A 87 -2.48 16.48 -6.35
C GLN A 87 -3.69 16.91 -5.52
N GLY A 88 -3.94 18.22 -5.49
CA GLY A 88 -5.06 18.80 -4.75
C GLY A 88 -4.80 19.00 -3.26
N ARG A 89 -5.86 19.40 -2.53
CA ARG A 89 -5.80 19.67 -1.08
C ARG A 89 -5.88 18.37 -0.29
N THR A 90 -5.03 18.23 0.73
CA THR A 90 -5.02 17.05 1.61
C THR A 90 -4.87 17.47 3.08
N ALA A 91 -5.53 16.75 3.98
CA ALA A 91 -5.28 16.87 5.42
C ALA A 91 -3.98 16.16 5.85
N ASN A 92 -3.50 15.18 5.05
CA ASN A 92 -2.29 14.41 5.29
C ASN A 92 -2.16 13.87 6.74
N GLY A 93 -3.22 13.26 7.25
CA GLY A 93 -3.31 12.81 8.66
C GLY A 93 -2.22 11.81 9.05
N CYS A 94 -1.74 10.98 8.12
CA CYS A 94 -0.64 10.04 8.35
C CYS A 94 0.76 10.65 8.16
N LYS A 95 0.86 11.91 7.70
CA LYS A 95 2.12 12.63 7.43
C LYS A 95 3.06 11.85 6.50
N LYS A 96 2.51 11.28 5.43
CA LYS A 96 3.24 10.46 4.44
C LYS A 96 2.85 10.81 3.01
N LEU A 97 3.77 10.58 2.08
CA LEU A 97 3.42 10.55 0.66
C LEU A 97 2.57 9.31 0.37
N CYS A 98 1.68 9.39 -0.61
CA CYS A 98 0.89 8.22 -1.03
C CYS A 98 1.72 7.20 -1.84
N SER A 99 2.91 7.60 -2.32
CA SER A 99 3.86 6.81 -3.10
C SER A 99 5.12 6.48 -2.31
#